data_AF-A0A1N7FK41-F1
#
_entry.id   AF-A0A1N7FK41-F1
#
_cell.length_a   1.000
_cell.length_b   1.000
_cell.length_c   1.000
_cell.angle_alpha   90.00
_cell.angle_beta   90.00
_cell.angle_gamma   90.00
#
_symmetry.space_group_name_H-M   'P 1'
#
loop_
_entity.id
_entity.type
_entity.pdbx_description
1 polymer ?
#
loop_
_entity_poly.entity_id
_entity_poly.type
_entity_poly.pdbx_seq_one_letter_code
_entity_poly.pdbx_strand_id
1 'polypeptide(L)'
;MRHPLGPEPPEEQAIEDTIPICPICLRPIPPDAKQSLHHLTPKLKGGKGGPVVLVHQICHNEIHATLSEAELAREYNTPEALRAHPRLAKFIAWVRKRPPTFHSKTPKRLRKRK
;
A
#
# COMPACT_ATOMS: atom_id res chain seq x y z
N MET A 1 19.70 45.11 -38.20
CA MET A 1 20.40 43.99 -37.52
C MET A 1 19.44 43.43 -36.47
N ARG A 2 18.70 42.37 -36.81
CA ARG A 2 17.75 41.69 -35.90
C ARG A 2 18.20 40.23 -35.82
N HIS A 3 18.74 39.82 -34.68
CA HIS A 3 18.93 38.41 -34.36
C HIS A 3 17.55 37.82 -34.02
N PRO A 4 17.05 36.78 -34.71
CA PRO A 4 15.91 36.04 -34.20
C PRO A 4 16.33 35.26 -32.95
N LEU A 5 15.51 35.43 -31.91
CA LEU A 5 15.56 34.72 -30.64
C LEU A 5 15.44 33.21 -30.94
N GLY A 6 16.41 32.43 -30.47
CA GLY A 6 16.35 30.96 -30.56
C GLY A 6 15.19 30.41 -29.73
N PRO A 7 14.68 29.22 -30.05
CA PRO A 7 13.63 28.60 -29.24
C PRO A 7 14.16 28.31 -27.84
N GLU A 8 13.34 28.67 -26.85
CA GLU A 8 13.59 28.37 -25.43
C GLU A 8 13.63 26.85 -25.23
N PRO A 9 14.50 26.34 -24.33
CA PRO A 9 14.56 24.90 -24.07
C PRO A 9 13.20 24.40 -23.58
N PRO A 10 12.77 23.19 -23.97
CA PRO A 10 11.48 22.66 -23.57
C PRO A 10 11.44 22.47 -22.05
N GLU A 11 10.31 22.87 -21.48
CA GLU A 11 9.85 22.64 -20.11
C GLU A 11 10.23 21.22 -19.63
N GLU A 12 11.31 21.14 -18.85
CA GLU A 12 11.67 19.98 -18.04
C GLU A 12 10.59 19.86 -16.96
N GLN A 13 9.51 19.15 -17.30
CA GLN A 13 8.41 18.87 -16.40
C GLN A 13 8.98 18.16 -15.17
N ALA A 14 9.13 18.91 -14.10
CA ALA A 14 9.49 18.40 -12.79
C ALA A 14 8.45 17.35 -12.41
N ILE A 15 8.83 16.08 -12.52
CA ILE A 15 8.15 14.98 -11.87
C ILE A 15 8.18 15.30 -10.38
N GLU A 16 7.12 15.92 -9.87
CA GLU A 16 6.92 16.13 -8.45
C GLU A 16 6.97 14.76 -7.79
N ASP A 17 8.05 14.49 -7.05
CA ASP A 17 8.26 13.33 -6.17
C ASP A 17 7.17 13.28 -5.09
N THR A 18 5.94 12.98 -5.50
CA THR A 18 4.81 12.85 -4.59
C THR A 18 4.99 11.53 -3.86
N ILE A 19 5.39 11.62 -2.60
CA ILE A 19 5.57 10.45 -1.75
C ILE A 19 4.20 9.73 -1.63
N PRO A 20 4.05 8.49 -2.13
CA PRO A 20 2.76 7.83 -2.17
C PRO A 20 2.26 7.54 -0.76
N ILE A 21 0.94 7.60 -0.56
CA ILE A 21 0.32 7.33 0.74
C ILE A 21 -0.16 5.88 0.78
N CYS A 22 0.21 5.15 1.83
CA CYS A 22 -0.29 3.79 2.04
C CYS A 22 -1.79 3.83 2.35
N PRO A 23 -2.66 3.19 1.55
CA PRO A 23 -4.12 3.26 1.74
C PRO A 23 -4.62 2.49 2.98
N ILE A 24 -3.74 1.72 3.63
CA ILE A 24 -4.06 0.94 4.83
C ILE A 24 -3.78 1.75 6.09
N CYS A 25 -2.54 2.22 6.26
CA CYS A 25 -2.13 2.94 7.47
C CYS A 25 -2.14 4.47 7.33
N LEU A 26 -2.36 5.00 6.12
CA LEU A 26 -2.40 6.43 5.80
C LEU A 26 -1.11 7.19 6.14
N ARG A 27 0.03 6.48 6.17
CA ARG A 27 1.36 7.09 6.27
C ARG A 27 1.98 7.20 4.87
N PRO A 28 2.87 8.18 4.64
CA PRO A 28 3.69 8.20 3.44
C PRO A 28 4.53 6.93 3.33
N ILE A 29 4.80 6.51 2.09
CA ILE A 29 5.72 5.43 1.75
C ILE A 29 6.94 6.08 1.09
N PRO A 30 7.92 6.55 1.88
CA PRO A 30 9.14 7.10 1.31
C PRO A 30 9.91 5.98 0.58
N PRO A 31 10.76 6.32 -0.40
CA PRO A 31 11.43 5.34 -1.27
C PRO A 31 12.32 4.34 -0.52
N ASP A 32 12.82 4.71 0.66
CA ASP A 32 13.63 3.86 1.54
C ASP A 32 12.79 2.94 2.45
N ALA A 33 11.46 3.14 2.52
CA ALA A 33 10.58 2.24 3.24
C ALA A 33 10.39 0.91 2.48
N LYS A 34 10.41 -0.20 3.23
CA LYS A 34 10.05 -1.50 2.65
C LYS A 34 8.59 -1.49 2.18
N GLN A 35 8.38 -1.71 0.89
CA GLN A 35 7.08 -1.59 0.22
C GLN A 35 6.80 -2.76 -0.72
N SER A 36 5.53 -3.00 -1.00
CA SER A 36 5.08 -4.10 -1.84
C SER A 36 3.73 -3.77 -2.48
N LEU A 37 3.45 -4.35 -3.64
CA LEU A 37 2.16 -4.27 -4.30
C LEU A 37 1.20 -5.31 -3.72
N HIS A 38 0.02 -4.88 -3.32
CA HIS A 38 -1.03 -5.74 -2.77
C HIS A 38 -2.25 -5.77 -3.67
N HIS A 39 -2.74 -6.97 -3.98
CA HIS A 39 -3.97 -7.15 -4.75
C HIS A 39 -5.16 -7.17 -3.79
N LEU A 40 -6.08 -6.22 -3.93
CA LEU A 40 -7.25 -6.17 -3.06
C LEU A 40 -8.17 -7.38 -3.24
N THR A 41 -8.29 -7.85 -4.48
CA THR A 41 -8.86 -9.17 -4.80
C THR A 41 -7.71 -10.11 -5.20
N PRO A 42 -7.48 -11.22 -4.48
CA PRO A 42 -6.42 -12.16 -4.84
C PRO A 42 -6.57 -12.69 -6.27
N LYS A 43 -5.44 -12.86 -6.99
CA LYS A 43 -5.44 -13.38 -8.37
C LYS A 43 -6.16 -14.72 -8.49
N LEU A 44 -5.97 -15.61 -7.50
CA LEU A 44 -6.61 -16.93 -7.44
C LEU A 44 -8.14 -16.89 -7.23
N LYS A 45 -8.69 -15.72 -6.89
CA LYS A 45 -10.13 -15.48 -6.72
C LYS A 45 -10.72 -14.60 -7.82
N GLY A 46 -10.06 -14.56 -8.98
CA GLY A 46 -10.51 -13.77 -10.13
C GLY A 46 -10.00 -12.33 -10.16
N GLY A 47 -9.13 -11.92 -9.23
CA GLY A 47 -8.58 -10.55 -9.19
C GLY A 47 -7.47 -10.24 -10.20
N LYS A 48 -7.31 -11.05 -11.26
CA LYS A 48 -6.29 -10.78 -12.30
C LYS A 48 -6.69 -9.51 -13.07
N GLY A 49 -5.80 -8.51 -13.08
CA GLY A 49 -6.10 -7.19 -13.66
C GLY A 49 -6.99 -6.31 -12.78
N GLY A 50 -7.33 -6.76 -11.57
CA GLY A 50 -8.06 -5.98 -10.58
C GLY A 50 -7.19 -4.91 -9.90
N PRO A 51 -7.77 -4.14 -8.97
CA PRO A 51 -7.07 -3.04 -8.32
C PRO A 51 -5.89 -3.54 -7.48
N VAL A 52 -4.72 -2.96 -7.75
CA VAL A 52 -3.46 -3.20 -7.05
C VAL A 52 -3.05 -1.90 -6.37
N VAL A 53 -2.68 -1.98 -5.10
CA VAL A 53 -2.28 -0.82 -4.30
C VAL A 53 -0.88 -0.97 -3.75
N LEU A 54 -0.13 0.13 -3.73
CA LEU A 54 1.18 0.19 -3.08
C LEU A 54 0.99 0.33 -1.57
N VAL A 55 1.63 -0.55 -0.80
CA VAL A 55 1.54 -0.58 0.67
C VAL A 55 2.92 -0.79 1.28
N HIS A 56 3.09 -0.37 2.54
CA HIS A 56 4.25 -0.81 3.31
C HIS A 56 4.26 -2.33 3.45
N GLN A 57 5.43 -2.95 3.46
CA GLN A 57 5.59 -4.40 3.65
C GLN A 57 4.98 -4.87 4.97
N ILE A 58 5.06 -4.06 6.04
CA ILE A 58 4.42 -4.40 7.33
C ILE A 58 2.89 -4.45 7.23
N CYS A 59 2.29 -3.56 6.43
CA CYS A 59 0.84 -3.56 6.20
C CYS A 59 0.43 -4.77 5.34
N HIS A 60 1.21 -5.07 4.30
CA HIS A 60 1.01 -6.27 3.48
C HIS A 60 1.02 -7.55 4.34
N ASN A 61 2.04 -7.69 5.21
CA ASN A 61 2.16 -8.83 6.10
C ASN A 61 0.99 -8.96 7.07
N GLU A 62 0.52 -7.84 7.65
CA GLU A 62 -0.60 -7.88 8.61
C GLU A 62 -1.93 -8.25 7.94
N ILE A 63 -2.16 -7.81 6.70
CA ILE A 63 -3.35 -8.22 5.92
C ILE A 63 -3.38 -9.75 5.80
N HIS A 64 -2.30 -10.37 5.33
CA HIS A 64 -2.24 -11.83 5.16
C HIS A 64 -2.12 -12.62 6.47
N ALA A 65 -1.63 -11.99 7.55
CA ALA A 65 -1.67 -12.60 8.88
C ALA A 65 -3.09 -12.58 9.49
N THR A 66 -3.97 -11.71 9.00
CA THR A 66 -5.31 -11.51 9.52
C THR A 66 -6.36 -12.25 8.70
N LEU A 67 -6.37 -12.03 7.39
CA LEU A 67 -7.43 -12.49 6.47
C LEU A 67 -6.91 -13.58 5.54
N SER A 68 -7.76 -14.56 5.25
CA SER A 68 -7.57 -15.50 4.14
C SER A 68 -7.87 -14.82 2.80
N GLU A 69 -7.40 -15.42 1.71
CA GLU A 69 -7.72 -14.96 0.35
C GLU A 69 -9.22 -14.99 0.06
N ALA A 70 -9.97 -15.91 0.68
CA ALA A 70 -11.42 -15.99 0.52
C ALA A 70 -12.14 -14.83 1.22
N GLU A 71 -11.72 -14.47 2.44
CA GLU A 71 -12.25 -13.32 3.17
C GLU A 71 -11.92 -12.01 2.42
N LEU A 72 -10.68 -11.88 1.92
CA LEU A 72 -10.28 -10.74 1.09
C LEU A 72 -11.19 -10.58 -0.13
N ALA A 73 -11.40 -11.65 -0.91
CA ALA A 73 -12.19 -11.58 -2.13
C ALA A 73 -13.67 -11.24 -1.91
N ARG A 74 -14.24 -11.62 -0.76
CA ARG A 74 -15.69 -11.52 -0.49
C ARG A 74 -16.07 -10.24 0.26
N GLU A 75 -15.33 -9.91 1.31
CA GLU A 75 -15.75 -8.91 2.31
C GLU A 75 -14.75 -7.76 2.46
N TYR A 76 -13.48 -7.97 2.08
CA TYR A 76 -12.39 -7.04 2.37
C TYR A 76 -11.55 -6.67 1.12
N ASN A 77 -12.21 -6.50 -0.02
CA ASN A 77 -11.58 -6.20 -1.32
C ASN A 77 -11.45 -4.68 -1.60
N THR A 78 -11.58 -3.83 -0.59
CA THR A 78 -11.34 -2.39 -0.67
C THR A 78 -10.48 -1.92 0.51
N PRO A 79 -9.70 -0.83 0.36
CA PRO A 79 -8.95 -0.28 1.48
C PRO A 79 -9.82 0.15 2.66
N GLU A 80 -11.01 0.68 2.40
CA GLU A 80 -12.03 1.03 3.40
C GLU A 80 -12.41 -0.20 4.23
N ALA A 81 -12.77 -1.31 3.57
CA ALA A 81 -13.15 -2.54 4.25
C ALA A 81 -11.97 -3.11 5.06
N LEU A 82 -10.76 -3.12 4.50
CA LEU A 82 -9.55 -3.53 5.22
C LEU A 82 -9.32 -2.70 6.49
N ARG A 83 -9.49 -1.37 6.41
CA ARG A 83 -9.35 -0.47 7.57
C ARG A 83 -10.45 -0.71 8.61
N ALA A 84 -11.65 -1.11 8.19
CA ALA A 84 -12.77 -1.39 9.08
C ALA A 84 -12.63 -2.72 9.85
N HIS A 85 -11.79 -3.67 9.38
CA HIS A 85 -11.62 -4.94 10.07
C HIS A 85 -11.04 -4.73 11.49
N PRO A 86 -11.66 -5.25 12.58
CA PRO A 86 -11.31 -4.89 13.96
C PRO A 86 -9.84 -5.11 14.33
N ARG A 87 -9.22 -6.19 13.83
CA ARG A 87 -7.79 -6.45 14.06
C ARG A 87 -6.90 -5.48 13.29
N LEU A 88 -7.25 -5.17 12.04
CA LEU A 88 -6.48 -4.25 11.22
C LEU A 88 -6.60 -2.83 11.75
N ALA A 89 -7.78 -2.40 12.20
CA ALA A 89 -7.99 -1.11 12.86
C ALA A 89 -7.06 -0.91 14.08
N LYS A 90 -6.94 -1.93 14.94
CA LYS A 90 -6.02 -1.90 16.09
C LYS A 90 -4.55 -1.80 15.65
N PHE A 91 -4.16 -2.60 14.65
CA PHE A 91 -2.82 -2.52 14.08
C PHE A 91 -2.53 -1.14 13.46
N ILE A 92 -3.48 -0.58 12.70
CA ILE A 92 -3.37 0.73 12.06
C ILE A 92 -3.19 1.82 13.11
N ALA A 93 -4.00 1.82 14.17
CA ALA A 93 -3.90 2.78 15.26
C ALA A 93 -2.52 2.74 15.94
N TRP A 94 -1.90 1.56 16.03
CA TRP A 94 -0.56 1.38 16.57
C TRP A 94 0.54 1.80 15.58
N VAL A 95 0.50 1.34 14.33
CA VAL A 95 1.57 1.58 13.34
C VAL A 95 1.62 3.04 12.90
N ARG A 96 0.48 3.76 12.94
CA ARG A 96 0.42 5.21 12.66
C ARG A 96 1.30 6.04 13.58
N LYS A 97 1.64 5.54 14.77
CA LYS A 97 2.51 6.21 15.75
C LYS A 97 4.00 5.93 15.52
N ARG A 98 4.36 5.20 14.46
CA ARG A 98 5.75 4.80 14.14
C ARG A 98 6.27 5.53 12.90
N PRO A 99 7.59 5.75 12.78
CA PRO A 99 8.19 6.35 11.58
C PRO A 99 7.74 5.67 10.28
N PRO A 100 7.55 6.38 9.16
CA PRO A 100 7.10 5.80 7.88
C PRO A 100 7.89 4.59 7.42
N THR A 101 9.19 4.57 7.69
CA THR A 101 10.15 3.51 7.35
C THR A 101 10.14 2.33 8.33
N PHE A 102 9.41 2.44 9.44
CA PHE A 102 9.35 1.42 10.48
C PHE A 102 8.88 0.07 9.94
N HIS A 103 9.65 -0.97 10.26
CA HIS A 103 9.36 -2.34 9.91
C HIS A 103 9.66 -3.27 11.09
N SER A 104 8.78 -4.23 11.31
CA SER A 104 8.97 -5.30 12.29
C SER A 104 8.41 -6.61 11.73
N LYS A 105 8.84 -7.74 12.30
CA LYS A 105 8.34 -9.06 11.92
C LYS A 105 6.90 -9.20 12.39
N THR A 106 5.99 -9.44 11.45
CA THR A 106 4.62 -9.85 11.77
C THR A 106 4.63 -11.33 12.18
N PRO A 107 4.12 -11.70 13.37
CA PRO A 107 4.02 -13.11 13.74
C PRO A 107 3.14 -13.86 12.73
N LYS A 108 3.59 -15.03 12.29
CA LYS A 108 2.83 -15.85 11.34
C LYS A 108 1.48 -16.22 11.95
N ARG A 109 0.42 -16.20 11.12
CA ARG A 109 -0.91 -16.67 11.51
C ARG A 109 -0.78 -18.10 12.04
N LEU A 110 -1.07 -18.30 13.32
CA LEU A 110 -1.19 -19.65 13.88
C LEU A 110 -2.29 -20.37 13.08
N ARG A 111 -1.96 -21.47 12.40
CA ARG A 111 -2.97 -22.30 11.74
C ARG A 111 -3.96 -22.76 12.82
N LYS A 112 -5.22 -22.34 12.74
CA LYS A 112 -6.30 -22.98 13.52
C LYS A 112 -6.29 -24.45 13.13
N ARG A 113 -5.82 -25.32 14.03
CA ARG A 113 -6.06 -26.76 13.93
C ARG A 113 -7.58 -26.95 13.99
N LYS A 114 -8.13 -27.62 12.97
CA LYS A 114 -9.52 -28.07 13.00
C LYS A 114 -9.65 -29.18 14.03
#